data_AF-A0A1A2ZNJ9-F1
#
_entry.id   AF-A0A1A2ZNJ9-F1
#
_cell.length_a   1.000
_cell.length_b   1.000
_cell.length_c   1.000
_cell.angle_alpha   90.00
_cell.angle_beta   90.00
_cell.angle_gamma   90.00
#
_symmetry.space_group_name_H-M   'P 1'
#
loop_
_entity.id
_entity.type
_entity.pdbx_description
1 polymer ?
#
loop_
_entity_poly.entity_id
_entity_poly.type
_entity_poly.pdbx_seq_one_letter_code
_entity_poly.pdbx_strand_id
1 'polypeptide(L)'
;MSFALDPPLLFAAGVLIERRLPPDRRELAEAATLGVFFGGSFGLYNNVPGLGVLWRPFRAQNGRDFMWNSGVFGVDTAQAGPRLHAAAAGIFATYPFFIKLGRRVGRFG
;
A
#
# COMPACT_ATOMS: atom_id res chain seq x y z
N MET A 1 7.95 5.22 -5.56
CA MET A 1 7.53 3.81 -5.42
C MET A 1 6.23 3.80 -4.63
N SER A 2 5.16 3.15 -5.09
CA SER A 2 3.92 3.04 -4.28
C SER A 2 4.25 2.35 -2.96
N PHE A 3 5.14 1.35 -3.00
CA PHE A 3 5.67 0.68 -1.81
C PHE A 3 6.36 1.60 -0.79
N ALA A 4 6.86 2.77 -1.19
CA ALA A 4 7.42 3.75 -0.26
C ALA A 4 6.35 4.71 0.30
N LEU A 5 5.24 4.88 -0.40
CA LEU A 5 4.11 5.73 0.02
C LEU A 5 3.10 4.96 0.86
N ASP A 6 2.96 3.65 0.64
CA ASP A 6 2.00 2.82 1.36
C ASP A 6 2.25 2.80 2.89
N PRO A 7 3.49 2.68 3.40
CA PRO A 7 3.73 2.70 4.84
C PRO A 7 3.36 4.02 5.54
N PRO A 8 3.78 5.21 5.05
CA PRO A 8 3.32 6.48 5.59
C PRO A 8 1.81 6.68 5.51
N LEU A 9 1.17 6.24 4.41
CA LEU A 9 -0.27 6.37 4.23
C LEU A 9 -1.06 5.46 5.17
N LEU A 10 -0.61 4.20 5.36
CA LEU A 10 -1.20 3.28 6.33
C LEU A 10 -1.04 3.79 7.77
N PHE A 11 0.12 4.37 8.10
CA PHE A 11 0.33 5.02 9.39
C PHE A 11 -0.63 6.21 9.58
N ALA A 12 -0.72 7.11 8.61
CA ALA A 12 -1.63 8.26 8.67
C ALA A 12 -3.11 7.82 8.77
N ALA A 13 -3.50 6.79 8.01
CA ALA A 13 -4.83 6.19 8.08
C ALA A 13 -5.10 5.63 9.48
N GLY A 14 -4.14 4.92 10.09
CA GLY A 14 -4.25 4.44 11.46
C GLY A 14 -4.48 5.56 12.47
N VAL A 15 -3.73 6.67 12.37
CA VAL A 15 -3.91 7.85 13.23
C VAL A 15 -5.32 8.44 13.05
N LEU A 16 -5.79 8.58 11.80
CA LEU A 16 -7.11 9.13 11.50
C LEU A 16 -8.24 8.22 11.98
N ILE A 17 -8.14 6.91 11.78
CA ILE A 17 -9.11 5.92 12.27
C ILE A 17 -9.28 6.06 13.78
N GLU A 18 -8.17 6.12 14.51
CA GLU A 18 -8.23 6.18 15.97
C GLU A 18 -8.80 7.51 16.49
N ARG A 19 -8.44 8.63 15.85
CA ARG A 19 -8.87 9.98 16.28
C ARG A 19 -10.28 10.36 15.86
N ARG A 20 -10.75 9.85 14.72
CA ARG A 20 -11.97 10.34 14.07
C ARG A 20 -13.14 9.37 14.13
N LEU A 21 -12.88 8.08 14.34
CA LEU A 21 -13.94 7.08 14.33
C LEU A 21 -14.37 6.66 15.74
N PRO A 22 -15.69 6.44 15.94
CA PRO A 22 -16.21 5.75 17.10
C PRO A 22 -15.56 4.37 17.29
N PRO A 23 -15.33 3.91 18.54
CA PRO A 23 -14.64 2.64 18.82
C PRO A 23 -15.22 1.42 18.10
N ASP A 24 -16.55 1.34 17.96
CA ASP A 24 -17.30 0.30 17.28
C ASP A 24 -17.00 0.21 15.77
N ARG A 25 -16.48 1.28 15.16
CA ARG A 25 -16.17 1.33 13.72
C ARG A 25 -14.70 1.18 13.39
N ARG A 26 -13.80 1.26 14.39
CA ARG A 26 -12.35 1.29 14.15
C ARG A 26 -11.82 0.01 13.54
N GLU A 27 -12.32 -1.14 13.99
CA GLU A 27 -11.89 -2.45 13.48
C GLU A 27 -12.33 -2.67 12.03
N LEU A 28 -13.58 -2.33 11.71
CA LEU A 28 -14.07 -2.39 10.33
C LEU A 28 -13.29 -1.43 9.42
N ALA A 29 -12.99 -0.22 9.89
CA ALA A 29 -12.21 0.75 9.12
C ALA A 29 -10.75 0.32 8.91
N GLU A 30 -10.12 -0.30 9.91
CA GLU A 30 -8.79 -0.93 9.76
C GLU A 30 -8.84 -2.03 8.71
N ALA A 31 -9.79 -2.96 8.82
CA ALA A 31 -9.94 -4.07 7.88
C ALA A 31 -10.22 -3.59 6.46
N ALA A 32 -11.11 -2.61 6.29
CA ALA A 32 -11.42 -2.02 4.99
C ALA A 32 -10.19 -1.30 4.40
N THR A 33 -9.44 -0.55 5.21
CA THR A 33 -8.21 0.12 4.76
C THR A 33 -7.18 -0.91 4.32
N LEU A 34 -6.91 -1.93 5.13
CA LEU A 34 -6.02 -3.03 4.74
C LEU A 34 -6.50 -3.72 3.47
N GLY A 35 -7.80 -3.98 3.34
CA GLY A 35 -8.39 -4.58 2.13
C GLY A 35 -8.16 -3.74 0.87
N VAL A 36 -8.32 -2.41 0.96
CA VAL A 36 -8.04 -1.49 -0.16
C VAL A 36 -6.54 -1.49 -0.50
N PHE A 37 -5.67 -1.41 0.51
CA PHE A 37 -4.22 -1.39 0.29
C PHE A 37 -3.72 -2.72 -0.27
N PHE A 38 -4.13 -3.86 0.29
CA PHE A 38 -3.79 -5.19 -0.22
C PHE A 38 -4.40 -5.42 -1.61
N GLY A 39 -5.69 -5.16 -1.79
CA GLY A 39 -6.38 -5.41 -3.06
C GLY A 39 -5.86 -4.51 -4.18
N GLY A 40 -5.71 -3.22 -3.92
CA GLY A 40 -5.16 -2.25 -4.88
C GLY A 40 -3.72 -2.57 -5.25
N SER A 41 -2.88 -2.81 -4.25
CA SER A 41 -1.47 -3.12 -4.48
C SER A 41 -1.27 -4.49 -5.14
N PHE A 42 -1.98 -5.53 -4.71
CA PHE A 42 -1.92 -6.85 -5.34
C PHE A 42 -2.44 -6.81 -6.77
N GLY A 43 -3.53 -6.08 -7.03
CA GLY A 43 -4.06 -5.87 -8.37
C GLY A 43 -3.10 -5.12 -9.28
N LEU A 44 -2.46 -4.07 -8.77
CA LEU A 44 -1.41 -3.32 -9.48
C LEU A 44 -0.21 -4.23 -9.78
N TYR A 45 0.25 -5.01 -8.80
CA TYR A 45 1.38 -5.94 -8.94
C TYR A 45 1.14 -7.02 -10.01
N ASN A 46 -0.10 -7.52 -10.10
CA ASN A 46 -0.53 -8.52 -11.07
C ASN A 46 -0.99 -7.91 -12.41
N ASN A 47 -0.88 -6.59 -12.59
CA ASN A 47 -1.29 -5.89 -13.80
C ASN A 47 -2.76 -6.16 -14.20
N VAL A 48 -3.67 -6.22 -13.21
CA VAL A 48 -5.09 -6.46 -13.45
C VAL A 48 -5.66 -5.39 -14.39
N PRO A 49 -6.40 -5.76 -15.46
CA PRO A 49 -7.02 -4.82 -16.38
C PRO A 49 -7.96 -3.85 -15.64
N GLY A 50 -7.92 -2.56 -15.99
CA GLY A 50 -8.77 -1.51 -15.37
C GLY A 50 -8.09 -0.67 -14.30
N LEU A 51 -6.99 -1.15 -13.69
CA LEU A 51 -6.19 -0.35 -12.73
C LEU A 51 -5.25 0.67 -13.42
N GLY A 52 -5.36 0.79 -14.75
CA GLY A 52 -4.64 1.76 -15.59
C GLY A 52 -4.70 3.19 -15.08
N VAL A 53 -5.84 3.61 -14.54
CA VAL A 53 -6.06 4.98 -14.06
C VAL A 53 -5.16 5.33 -12.88
N LEU A 54 -4.79 4.34 -12.05
CA LEU A 54 -3.96 4.57 -10.86
C LEU A 54 -2.50 4.85 -11.19
N TRP A 55 -1.98 4.31 -12.30
CA TRP A 55 -0.56 4.39 -12.63
C TRP A 55 -0.23 5.19 -13.89
N ARG A 56 -1.15 5.34 -14.85
CA ARG A 56 -0.95 6.13 -16.07
C ARG A 56 -0.48 7.58 -15.82
N PRO A 57 -0.96 8.31 -14.79
CA PRO A 57 -0.48 9.66 -14.50
C PRO A 57 1.01 9.71 -14.13
N PHE A 58 1.57 8.60 -13.64
CA PHE A 58 2.92 8.52 -13.10
C PHE A 58 3.96 8.03 -14.11
N ARG A 59 3.66 8.08 -15.43
CA ARG A 59 4.55 7.62 -16.52
C ARG A 59 5.05 6.17 -16.37
N ALA A 60 4.41 5.36 -15.52
CA ALA A 60 4.75 3.96 -15.35
C ALA A 60 4.29 3.14 -16.57
N GLN A 61 5.03 2.09 -16.91
CA GLN A 61 4.70 1.22 -18.05
C GLN A 61 3.55 0.26 -17.75
N ASN A 62 3.38 -0.15 -16.49
CA ASN A 62 2.32 -1.01 -16.01
C ASN A 62 2.14 -0.87 -14.48
N GLY A 63 1.19 -1.59 -13.89
CA GLY A 63 0.90 -1.51 -12.46
C GLY A 63 2.06 -1.97 -11.56
N ARG A 64 2.80 -3.01 -11.98
CA ARG A 64 3.99 -3.50 -11.26
C ARG A 64 5.13 -2.48 -11.28
N ASP A 65 5.36 -1.85 -12.42
CA ASP A 65 6.33 -0.78 -12.58
C ASP A 65 5.96 0.43 -11.70
N PHE A 66 4.68 0.78 -11.62
CA PHE A 66 4.22 1.82 -10.71
C PHE A 66 4.48 1.51 -9.23
N MET A 67 4.31 0.25 -8.81
CA MET A 67 4.60 -0.16 -7.44
C MET A 67 6.07 0.01 -7.08
N TRP A 68 6.97 -0.45 -7.94
CA TRP A 68 8.41 -0.41 -7.71
C TRP A 68 9.04 0.96 -7.98
N ASN A 69 8.57 1.66 -9.00
CA ASN A 69 9.29 2.82 -9.51
C ASN A 69 8.52 4.12 -9.33
N SER A 70 7.18 4.07 -9.37
CA SER A 70 6.29 5.24 -9.49
C SER A 70 6.77 6.27 -10.53
N GLY A 71 7.44 5.80 -11.59
CA GLY A 71 8.01 6.65 -12.64
C GLY A 71 9.29 7.42 -12.28
N VAL A 72 9.88 7.22 -11.10
CA VAL A 72 11.07 7.97 -10.63
C VAL A 72 12.29 7.08 -10.39
N PHE A 73 12.08 5.82 -10.02
CA PHE A 73 13.18 4.86 -9.83
C PHE A 73 13.32 3.91 -11.03
N GLY A 74 14.51 3.37 -11.25
CA GLY A 74 14.86 2.56 -12.42
C GLY A 74 15.00 1.07 -12.11
N VAL A 75 14.10 0.49 -11.29
CA VAL A 75 14.11 -0.95 -11.02
C VAL A 75 13.60 -1.69 -12.25
N ASP A 76 14.44 -2.55 -12.83
CA ASP A 76 14.06 -3.37 -13.99
C ASP A 76 13.05 -4.46 -13.56
N THR A 77 11.76 -4.14 -13.71
CA THR A 77 10.67 -5.05 -13.37
C THR A 77 10.46 -6.14 -14.44
N ALA A 78 11.18 -6.09 -15.57
CA ALA A 78 11.14 -7.13 -16.62
C ALA A 78 11.87 -8.41 -16.17
N GLN A 79 12.86 -8.28 -15.27
CA GLN A 79 13.53 -9.39 -14.60
C GLN A 79 12.96 -9.64 -13.20
N ALA A 80 11.63 -9.52 -13.02
CA ALA A 80 10.94 -9.86 -11.78
C ALA A 80 11.08 -11.36 -11.45
N GLY A 81 12.25 -11.74 -10.94
CA GLY A 81 12.53 -13.08 -10.45
C GLY A 81 12.00 -13.30 -9.04
N PRO A 82 12.18 -14.50 -8.47
CA PRO A 82 11.65 -14.89 -7.15
C PRO A 82 12.05 -13.93 -6.00
N ARG A 83 13.20 -13.25 -6.11
CA ARG A 83 13.64 -12.24 -5.13
C ARG A 83 12.74 -11.00 -5.09
N LEU A 84 12.25 -10.55 -6.24
CA LEU A 84 11.37 -9.37 -6.33
C LEU A 84 9.98 -9.69 -5.77
N HIS A 85 9.51 -10.93 -5.96
CA HIS A 85 8.29 -11.44 -5.34
C HIS A 85 8.42 -11.55 -3.82
N ALA A 86 9.55 -12.07 -3.33
CA ALA A 86 9.82 -12.16 -1.90
C ALA A 86 9.92 -10.78 -1.24
N ALA A 87 10.54 -9.81 -1.89
CA ALA A 87 10.62 -8.44 -1.40
C ALA A 87 9.23 -7.77 -1.35
N ALA A 88 8.42 -7.93 -2.40
CA ALA A 88 7.04 -7.45 -2.41
C ALA A 88 6.21 -8.10 -1.28
N ALA A 89 6.32 -9.41 -1.10
CA ALA A 89 5.66 -10.13 0.00
C ALA A 89 6.12 -9.62 1.39
N GLY A 90 7.41 -9.33 1.54
CA GLY A 90 7.96 -8.72 2.76
C GLY A 90 7.34 -7.36 3.03
N ILE A 91 7.24 -6.50 2.02
CA ILE A 91 6.62 -5.18 2.17
C ILE A 91 5.12 -5.32 2.51
N PHE A 92 4.40 -6.20 1.84
CA PHE A 92 3.00 -6.51 2.16
C PHE A 92 2.81 -6.98 3.59
N ALA A 93 3.72 -7.82 4.10
CA ALA A 93 3.68 -8.28 5.48
C ALA A 93 3.84 -7.14 6.50
N THR A 94 4.44 -6.01 6.10
CA THR A 94 4.57 -4.84 6.98
C THR A 94 3.31 -3.96 7.03
N TYR A 95 2.33 -4.13 6.14
CA TYR A 95 1.16 -3.24 6.09
C TYR A 95 0.32 -3.23 7.36
N PRO A 96 -0.01 -4.40 7.97
CA PRO A 96 -0.70 -4.43 9.25
C PRO A 96 0.08 -3.77 10.39
N PHE A 97 1.41 -3.80 10.32
CA PHE A 97 2.26 -3.17 11.34
C PHE A 97 2.12 -1.64 11.30
N PHE A 98 2.19 -1.01 10.13
CA PHE A 98 2.12 0.46 10.00
C PHE A 98 0.75 1.03 10.42
N ILE A 99 -0.35 0.38 10.03
CA ILE A 99 -1.68 0.85 10.43
C ILE A 99 -1.91 0.75 11.94
N LYS A 100 -1.45 -0.36 12.56
CA LYS A 100 -1.54 -0.54 14.02
C LYS A 100 -0.65 0.44 14.78
N LEU A 101 0.54 0.73 14.24
CA LEU A 101 1.42 1.75 14.80
C LEU A 101 0.76 3.13 14.78
N GLY A 102 0.14 3.50 13.64
CA GLY A 102 -0.62 4.75 13.50
C GLY A 102 -1.78 4.83 14.48
N ARG A 103 -2.57 3.75 14.61
CA ARG A 103 -3.65 3.68 15.61
C ARG A 103 -3.13 3.86 17.03
N ARG A 104 -2.02 3.20 17.39
CA ARG A 104 -1.40 3.35 18.71
C ARG A 104 -1.00 4.79 18.99
N VAL A 105 -0.39 5.48 18.03
CA VAL A 105 -0.04 6.91 18.15
C VAL A 105 -1.29 7.78 18.28
N GLY A 106 -2.34 7.50 17.50
CA GLY A 106 -3.62 8.23 17.56
C GLY A 106 -4.36 8.11 18.89
N ARG A 107 -3.99 7.13 19.75
CA ARG A 107 -4.53 7.03 21.13
C ARG A 107 -3.89 8.03 22.11
N PHE A 108 -2.69 8.54 21.81
CA PHE A 108 -1.90 9.35 22.73
C PHE A 108 -2.00 10.86 22.50
N GLY A 109 -2.80 11.32 21.53
CA GLY A 109 -3.05 12.76 21.35
C GLY A 109 -4.28 13.01 20.53
#